data_AF-A0A2M7UJM8-F1
#
_entry.id   AF-A0A2M7UJM8-F1
#
_cell.length_a   1.000
_cell.length_b   1.000
_cell.length_c   1.000
_cell.angle_alpha   90.00
_cell.angle_beta   90.00
_cell.angle_gamma   90.00
#
_symmetry.space_group_name_H-M   'P 1'
#
loop_
_entity.id
_entity.type
_entity.pdbx_description
1 polymer ?
#
loop_
_entity_poly.entity_id
_entity_poly.type
_entity_poly.pdbx_seq_one_letter_code
_entity_poly.pdbx_strand_id
1 'polypeptide(L)'
;MLTRSENKKRYLGFSLIEILIVIAIIGILSAIIIPALNLVREKSKKTEVQNVLRQLRTSVSLLEDDSAEWPGNRQPNVVDTVEGNEIWDLNDPNAEIIATNGTFPNWAGPYMSIGSVKVDPWGNNYFFDPYYNLDPAGPGRWAVVIGSLGPNGVGQNVYDDDNMIEILASE
;
A
#
# COMPACT_ATOMS: atom_id res chain seq x y z
N MET A 1 16.93 45.02 -65.17
CA MET A 1 16.59 45.33 -63.77
C MET A 1 15.30 44.59 -63.45
N LEU A 2 15.35 43.48 -62.71
CA LEU A 2 14.17 42.64 -62.39
C LEU A 2 13.79 42.87 -60.92
N THR A 3 12.61 43.43 -60.65
CA THR A 3 12.07 43.61 -59.30
C THR A 3 11.44 42.32 -58.81
N ARG A 4 12.06 41.71 -57.79
CA ARG A 4 11.57 40.50 -57.11
C ARG A 4 10.35 40.86 -56.25
N SER A 5 9.17 40.31 -56.58
CA SER A 5 7.96 40.45 -55.78
C SER A 5 8.07 39.58 -54.54
N GLU A 6 8.21 40.18 -53.36
CA GLU A 6 8.15 39.46 -52.09
C GLU A 6 6.70 39.17 -51.70
N ASN A 7 6.33 37.89 -51.79
CA ASN A 7 5.05 37.38 -51.31
C ASN A 7 5.02 37.45 -49.77
N LYS A 8 4.51 38.55 -49.20
CA LYS A 8 4.19 38.64 -47.77
C LYS A 8 3.07 37.64 -47.46
N LYS A 9 3.42 36.47 -46.94
CA LYS A 9 2.46 35.55 -46.33
C LYS A 9 1.77 36.30 -45.19
N ARG A 10 0.47 36.57 -45.35
CA ARG A 10 -0.35 37.11 -44.27
C ARG A 10 -0.51 36.02 -43.22
N TYR A 11 0.07 36.23 -42.04
CA TYR A 11 -0.27 35.41 -40.89
C TYR A 11 -1.69 35.78 -40.46
N LEU A 12 -2.62 34.83 -40.60
CA LEU A 12 -3.95 34.93 -40.03
C LEU A 12 -3.79 34.80 -38.51
N GLY A 13 -4.23 35.81 -37.76
CA GLY A 13 -4.28 35.76 -36.30
C GLY A 13 -5.50 34.98 -35.81
N PHE A 14 -5.42 34.45 -34.60
CA PHE A 14 -6.56 33.81 -33.94
C PHE A 14 -7.65 34.85 -33.61
N SER A 15 -8.90 34.46 -33.79
CA SER A 15 -10.07 35.23 -33.35
C SER A 15 -10.37 34.98 -31.87
N LEU A 16 -11.02 35.95 -31.24
CA LEU A 16 -11.49 35.82 -29.86
C LEU A 16 -12.46 34.64 -29.69
N ILE A 17 -13.30 34.38 -30.69
CA ILE A 17 -14.28 33.28 -30.63
C ILE A 17 -13.59 31.92 -30.70
N GLU A 18 -12.52 31.77 -31.49
CA GLU A 18 -11.73 30.54 -31.53
C GLU A 18 -11.09 30.24 -30.18
N ILE A 19 -10.51 31.25 -29.52
CA ILE A 19 -9.94 31.06 -28.17
C ILE A 19 -11.03 30.75 -27.13
N LEU A 20 -12.18 31.43 -27.21
CA LEU A 20 -13.30 31.22 -26.28
C LEU A 20 -13.86 29.79 -26.35
N ILE A 21 -14.06 29.25 -27.55
CA ILE A 21 -14.58 27.88 -27.72
C ILE A 21 -13.56 26.86 -27.21
N VAL A 22 -12.27 27.08 -27.43
CA VAL A 22 -11.21 26.17 -26.97
C VAL A 22 -11.18 26.09 -25.44
N ILE A 23 -11.20 27.21 -24.73
CA ILE A 23 -11.20 27.19 -23.26
C ILE A 23 -12.50 26.60 -22.71
N ALA A 24 -13.63 26.79 -23.39
CA ALA A 24 -14.90 26.17 -23.00
C ALA A 24 -14.84 24.64 -23.10
N ILE A 25 -14.29 24.10 -24.19
CA ILE A 25 -14.12 22.65 -24.38
C ILE A 25 -13.13 22.09 -23.34
N ILE A 26 -11.98 22.73 -23.14
CA ILE A 26 -10.99 22.31 -22.13
C ILE A 26 -11.60 22.33 -20.73
N GLY A 27 -12.42 23.33 -20.40
CA GLY A 27 -13.12 23.43 -19.13
C GLY A 27 -14.08 22.26 -18.89
N ILE A 28 -14.89 21.90 -19.89
CA ILE A 28 -15.82 20.77 -19.80
C ILE A 28 -15.06 19.45 -19.62
N LEU A 29 -14.02 19.21 -20.43
CA LEU A 29 -13.21 18.00 -20.31
C LEU A 29 -12.51 17.91 -18.95
N SER A 30 -11.91 19.01 -18.49
CA SER A 30 -11.17 19.05 -17.22
C SER A 30 -12.09 18.82 -16.02
N ALA A 31 -13.32 19.35 -16.04
CA ALA A 31 -14.30 19.17 -14.97
C ALA A 31 -14.66 17.69 -14.72
N ILE A 32 -14.66 16.86 -15.77
CA ILE A 32 -14.95 15.42 -15.67
C ILE A 32 -13.69 14.63 -15.28
N ILE A 33 -12.51 15.02 -15.79
CA ILE A 33 -11.26 14.27 -15.61
C ILE A 33 -10.75 14.34 -14.16
N ILE A 34 -10.84 15.50 -13.49
CA ILE A 34 -10.31 15.68 -12.13
C ILE A 34 -10.91 14.69 -11.10
N PRO A 35 -12.24 14.55 -10.96
CA PRO A 35 -12.82 13.62 -10.00
C PRO A 35 -12.50 12.15 -10.36
N ALA A 36 -12.53 11.80 -11.66
CA ALA A 36 -12.19 10.46 -12.12
C ALA A 36 -10.73 10.10 -11.77
N LEU A 37 -9.80 11.04 -11.92
CA LEU A 37 -8.40 10.83 -11.60
C LEU A 37 -8.17 10.57 -10.10
N ASN A 38 -8.89 11.27 -9.22
CA ASN A 38 -8.76 11.07 -7.77
C ASN A 38 -9.19 9.66 -7.35
N LEU A 39 -10.31 9.16 -7.90
CA LEU A 39 -10.78 7.80 -7.65
C LEU A 39 -9.79 6.73 -8.13
N VAL A 40 -9.23 6.93 -9.34
CA VAL A 40 -8.21 6.02 -9.89
C VAL A 40 -6.95 6.00 -9.04
N ARG A 41 -6.50 7.16 -8.55
CA ARG A 41 -5.33 7.25 -7.67
C ARG A 41 -5.56 6.51 -6.36
N GLU A 42 -6.70 6.70 -5.71
CA GLU A 42 -7.02 6.01 -4.46
C GLU A 42 -7.09 4.49 -4.67
N LYS A 43 -7.73 4.04 -5.75
CA LYS A 43 -7.77 2.62 -6.12
C LYS A 43 -6.37 2.06 -6.40
N SER A 44 -5.51 2.84 -7.06
CA SER A 44 -4.12 2.44 -7.32
C SER A 44 -3.35 2.23 -6.02
N LYS A 45 -3.51 3.14 -5.05
CA LYS A 45 -2.89 3.01 -3.71
C LYS A 45 -3.32 1.72 -3.02
N LYS A 46 -4.62 1.44 -2.96
CA LYS A 46 -5.15 0.20 -2.37
C LYS A 46 -4.63 -1.06 -3.09
N THR A 47 -4.53 -1.01 -4.41
CA THR A 47 -4.00 -2.13 -5.22
C THR A 47 -2.52 -2.37 -4.94
N GLU A 48 -1.74 -1.30 -4.76
CA GLU A 48 -0.32 -1.39 -4.39
C GLU A 48 -0.16 -2.08 -3.03
N VAL A 49 -0.92 -1.67 -2.02
CA VAL A 49 -0.91 -2.29 -0.69
C VAL A 49 -1.28 -3.76 -0.75
N GLN A 50 -2.34 -4.12 -1.48
CA GLN A 50 -2.74 -5.53 -1.65
C GLN A 50 -1.63 -6.38 -2.29
N ASN A 51 -0.87 -5.82 -3.24
CA ASN A 51 0.23 -6.55 -3.86
C ASN A 51 1.39 -6.77 -2.88
N VAL A 52 1.71 -5.78 -2.04
CA VAL A 52 2.74 -5.92 -1.00
C VAL A 52 2.29 -6.92 0.07
N LEU A 53 1.04 -6.87 0.53
CA LEU A 53 0.49 -7.83 1.49
C LEU A 53 0.55 -9.27 0.98
N ARG A 54 0.29 -9.52 -0.30
CA ARG A 54 0.44 -10.85 -0.91
C ARG A 54 1.89 -11.34 -0.93
N GLN A 55 2.84 -10.44 -1.20
CA GLN A 55 4.27 -10.77 -1.14
C GLN A 55 4.71 -11.06 0.30
N LEU A 56 4.26 -10.26 1.25
CA LEU A 56 4.49 -10.47 2.68
C LEU A 56 3.91 -11.81 3.14
N ARG A 57 2.67 -12.14 2.78
CA ARG A 57 2.03 -13.44 3.08
C ARG A 57 2.89 -14.60 2.59
N THR A 58 3.35 -14.52 1.35
CA THR A 58 4.23 -15.54 0.77
C THR A 58 5.54 -15.66 1.55
N SER A 59 6.09 -14.53 1.99
CA SER A 59 7.35 -14.49 2.74
C SER A 59 7.20 -15.03 4.16
N VAL A 60 6.07 -14.79 4.80
CA VAL A 60 5.70 -15.39 6.09
C VAL A 60 5.51 -16.90 5.95
N SER A 61 4.92 -17.39 4.86
CA SER A 61 4.84 -18.83 4.61
C SER A 61 6.21 -19.48 4.40
N LEU A 62 7.13 -18.82 3.70
CA LEU A 62 8.51 -19.31 3.57
C LEU A 62 9.25 -19.33 4.91
N LEU A 63 9.05 -18.28 5.73
CA LEU A 63 9.56 -18.22 7.09
C LEU A 63 9.05 -19.41 7.93
N GLU A 64 7.73 -19.67 7.88
CA GLU A 64 7.08 -20.79 8.57
C GLU A 64 7.64 -22.14 8.11
N ASP A 65 7.85 -22.33 6.81
CA ASP A 65 8.40 -23.57 6.25
C ASP A 65 9.82 -23.88 6.79
N ASP A 66 10.64 -22.83 7.00
CA ASP A 66 12.05 -22.99 7.41
C ASP A 66 12.22 -23.08 8.94
N SER A 67 11.47 -22.31 9.71
CA SER A 67 11.66 -22.20 11.16
C SER A 67 10.54 -22.80 12.00
N ALA A 68 9.39 -23.14 11.41
CA ALA A 68 8.15 -23.43 12.10
C ALA A 68 7.66 -22.29 13.02
N GLU A 69 8.05 -21.05 12.74
CA GLU A 69 7.69 -19.84 13.47
C GLU A 69 7.18 -18.74 12.54
N TRP A 70 6.31 -17.89 13.06
CA TRP A 70 5.84 -16.65 12.45
C TRP A 70 6.66 -15.44 12.95
N PRO A 71 6.52 -14.26 12.32
CA PRO A 71 7.27 -13.06 12.71
C PRO A 71 7.25 -12.82 14.22
N GLY A 72 8.42 -12.53 14.81
CA GLY A 72 8.55 -12.29 16.26
C GLY A 72 8.65 -13.54 17.11
N ASN A 73 9.06 -14.67 16.54
CA ASN A 73 9.13 -15.99 17.21
C ASN A 73 7.76 -16.43 17.71
N ARG A 74 6.71 -16.21 16.91
CA ARG A 74 5.34 -16.59 17.25
C ARG A 74 5.03 -17.99 16.72
N GLN A 75 4.16 -18.70 17.43
CA GLN A 75 3.71 -20.02 16.97
C GLN A 75 2.74 -19.86 15.78
N PRO A 76 2.95 -20.57 14.67
CA PRO A 76 2.04 -20.53 13.54
C PRO A 76 0.66 -21.08 13.90
N ASN A 77 -0.38 -20.57 13.23
CA ASN A 77 -1.76 -21.06 13.34
C ASN A 77 -2.37 -20.97 14.75
N VAL A 78 -1.79 -20.15 15.63
CA VAL A 78 -2.30 -19.87 16.97
C VAL A 78 -2.53 -18.37 17.10
N VAL A 79 -3.74 -17.99 17.52
CA VAL A 79 -4.01 -16.61 17.94
C VAL A 79 -3.39 -16.41 19.32
N ASP A 80 -2.42 -15.49 19.39
CA ASP A 80 -1.67 -15.19 20.61
C ASP A 80 -2.17 -13.87 21.19
N THR A 81 -3.09 -13.98 22.15
CA THR A 81 -3.77 -12.83 22.78
C THR A 81 -2.91 -12.08 23.80
N VAL A 82 -1.59 -12.31 23.83
CA VAL A 82 -0.68 -11.58 24.71
C VAL A 82 -0.42 -10.19 24.13
N GLU A 83 -0.76 -9.17 24.90
CA GLU A 83 -0.51 -7.77 24.50
C GLU A 83 0.99 -7.47 24.36
N GLY A 84 1.36 -6.71 23.32
CA GLY A 84 2.74 -6.34 23.04
C GLY A 84 3.48 -7.33 22.13
N ASN A 85 2.80 -8.37 21.65
CA ASN A 85 3.34 -9.37 20.75
C ASN A 85 3.23 -9.02 19.25
N GLU A 86 2.75 -7.83 18.94
CA GLU A 86 2.64 -7.27 17.60
C GLU A 86 4.00 -6.74 17.10
N ILE A 87 4.14 -6.68 15.79
CA ILE A 87 5.28 -6.07 15.10
C ILE A 87 4.75 -4.96 14.22
N TRP A 88 5.08 -3.73 14.57
CA TRP A 88 4.56 -2.54 13.88
C TRP A 88 5.41 -2.07 12.70
N ASP A 89 6.56 -2.70 12.49
CA ASP A 89 7.39 -2.50 11.31
C ASP A 89 7.97 -3.84 10.85
N LEU A 90 7.45 -4.38 9.75
CA LEU A 90 7.97 -5.61 9.16
C LEU A 90 9.36 -5.46 8.52
N ASN A 91 9.95 -4.27 8.55
CA ASN A 91 11.38 -4.08 8.27
C ASN A 91 12.26 -4.31 9.51
N ASP A 92 11.68 -4.39 10.71
CA ASP A 92 12.42 -4.67 11.94
C ASP A 92 13.06 -6.07 11.85
N PRO A 93 14.35 -6.26 12.22
CA PRO A 93 14.97 -7.58 12.29
C PRO A 93 14.24 -8.59 13.18
N ASN A 94 13.43 -8.14 14.14
CA ASN A 94 12.55 -8.98 14.95
C ASN A 94 11.37 -9.56 14.15
N ALA A 95 11.04 -9.00 12.99
CA ALA A 95 10.06 -9.55 12.06
C ALA A 95 10.60 -10.78 11.32
N GLU A 96 11.92 -10.92 11.19
CA GLU A 96 12.57 -12.12 10.64
C GLU A 96 12.33 -12.30 9.12
N ILE A 97 11.64 -11.35 8.46
CA ILE A 97 11.28 -11.40 7.03
C ILE A 97 12.43 -10.91 6.14
N ILE A 98 12.94 -9.70 6.39
CA ILE A 98 13.99 -9.07 5.56
C ILE A 98 15.39 -9.11 6.20
N ALA A 99 15.43 -9.38 7.50
CA ALA A 99 16.63 -9.47 8.32
C ALA A 99 16.27 -10.29 9.56
N THR A 100 17.29 -10.85 10.22
CA THR A 100 17.12 -11.57 11.49
C THR A 100 17.94 -10.88 12.59
N ASN A 101 17.46 -10.97 13.83
CA ASN A 101 18.20 -10.57 15.03
C ASN A 101 19.12 -11.71 15.55
N GLY A 102 19.13 -12.87 14.88
CA GLY A 102 19.93 -14.05 15.23
C GLY A 102 19.27 -14.99 16.25
N THR A 103 18.01 -14.75 16.63
CA THR A 103 17.27 -15.60 17.58
C THR A 103 16.40 -16.66 16.90
N PHE A 104 16.11 -16.53 15.61
CA PHE A 104 15.31 -17.52 14.88
C PHE A 104 16.05 -18.84 14.64
N PRO A 105 15.39 -19.98 14.90
CA PRO A 105 15.91 -21.28 14.50
C PRO A 105 15.87 -21.42 12.97
N ASN A 106 16.95 -21.95 12.40
CA ASN A 106 17.06 -22.34 10.98
C ASN A 106 16.74 -21.24 9.96
N TRP A 107 16.91 -19.96 10.31
CA TRP A 107 16.66 -18.85 9.39
C TRP A 107 17.50 -18.98 8.11
N ALA A 108 16.84 -19.18 6.97
CA ALA A 108 17.46 -19.24 5.65
C ALA A 108 17.25 -17.96 4.83
N GLY A 109 16.64 -16.94 5.45
CA GLY A 109 16.30 -15.67 4.83
C GLY A 109 17.49 -14.85 4.32
N PRO A 110 17.23 -13.65 3.78
CA PRO A 110 15.96 -12.93 3.86
C PRO A 110 14.92 -13.41 2.83
N TYR A 111 13.65 -13.46 3.26
CA TYR A 111 12.52 -13.93 2.45
C TYR A 111 11.95 -12.84 1.54
N MET A 112 12.30 -11.58 1.80
CA MET A 112 12.16 -10.46 0.87
C MET A 112 13.47 -9.69 0.78
N SER A 113 13.76 -9.07 -0.37
CA SER A 113 14.97 -8.25 -0.49
C SER A 113 14.91 -7.05 0.46
N ILE A 114 16.04 -6.72 1.09
CA ILE A 114 16.18 -5.56 1.99
C ILE A 114 15.68 -4.29 1.28
N GLY A 115 14.82 -3.52 1.97
CA GLY A 115 14.20 -2.30 1.44
C GLY A 115 13.04 -2.53 0.47
N SER A 116 12.59 -3.77 0.27
CA SER A 116 11.42 -4.08 -0.59
C SER A 116 10.09 -3.86 0.12
N VAL A 117 10.06 -3.99 1.46
CA VAL A 117 8.89 -3.63 2.26
C VAL A 117 8.92 -2.11 2.47
N LYS A 118 8.56 -1.38 1.40
CA LYS A 118 8.40 0.07 1.47
C LYS A 118 7.20 0.42 2.35
N VAL A 119 7.19 1.62 2.90
CA VAL A 119 5.98 2.17 3.53
C VAL A 119 4.81 2.16 2.55
N ASP A 120 3.59 2.05 3.07
CA ASP A 120 2.38 2.14 2.28
C ASP A 120 2.22 3.53 1.61
N PRO A 121 1.26 3.71 0.69
CA PRO A 121 1.05 4.98 -0.01
C PRO A 121 0.53 6.15 0.85
N TRP A 122 0.31 5.92 2.15
CA TRP A 122 -0.06 6.92 3.15
C TRP A 122 1.06 7.18 4.16
N GLY A 123 2.15 6.41 4.09
CA GLY A 123 3.36 6.59 4.89
C GLY A 123 3.46 5.68 6.11
N ASN A 124 2.57 4.70 6.25
CA ASN A 124 2.60 3.76 7.37
C ASN A 124 3.47 2.54 7.05
N ASN A 125 4.05 1.95 8.09
CA ASN A 125 4.70 0.66 7.99
C ASN A 125 3.65 -0.46 7.91
N TYR A 126 4.06 -1.58 7.30
CA TYR A 126 3.29 -2.81 7.40
C TYR A 126 3.53 -3.44 8.77
N PHE A 127 2.47 -4.03 9.33
CA PHE A 127 2.50 -4.65 10.64
C PHE A 127 2.14 -6.14 10.57
N PHE A 128 2.53 -6.88 11.60
CA PHE A 128 2.04 -8.21 11.94
C PHE A 128 1.38 -8.13 13.31
N ASP A 129 0.19 -8.69 13.44
CA ASP A 129 -0.57 -8.69 14.67
C ASP A 129 -1.08 -10.13 14.93
N PRO A 130 -0.63 -10.78 16.01
CA PRO A 130 -1.03 -12.15 16.30
C PRO A 130 -2.39 -12.28 17.01
N TYR A 131 -3.10 -11.17 17.26
CA TYR A 131 -4.44 -11.18 17.85
C TYR A 131 -5.28 -9.99 17.39
N TYR A 132 -5.36 -9.78 16.09
CA TYR A 132 -6.15 -8.72 15.50
C TYR A 132 -7.65 -8.94 15.69
N ASN A 133 -8.38 -7.92 16.16
CA ASN A 133 -9.84 -7.99 16.29
C ASN A 133 -10.53 -7.63 14.96
N LEU A 134 -11.08 -8.63 14.27
CA LEU A 134 -11.83 -8.49 13.02
C LEU A 134 -13.24 -7.91 13.22
N ASP A 135 -13.75 -7.89 14.44
CA ASP A 135 -15.09 -7.37 14.76
C ASP A 135 -15.07 -6.56 16.06
N PRO A 136 -14.45 -5.36 16.03
CA PRO A 136 -14.31 -4.50 17.21
C PRO A 136 -15.64 -3.95 17.73
N ALA A 137 -16.68 -3.91 16.90
CA ALA A 137 -18.02 -3.48 17.30
C ALA A 137 -18.91 -4.64 17.79
N GLY A 138 -18.50 -5.88 17.56
CA GLY A 138 -19.26 -7.09 17.87
C GLY A 138 -18.68 -7.92 19.02
N PRO A 139 -18.98 -9.24 19.08
CA PRO A 139 -18.59 -10.10 20.19
C PRO A 139 -17.09 -10.44 20.25
N GLY A 140 -16.26 -9.87 19.37
CA GLY A 140 -14.83 -10.14 19.25
C GLY A 140 -14.56 -11.37 18.39
N ARG A 141 -13.90 -11.16 17.24
CA ARG A 141 -13.42 -12.24 16.37
C ARG A 141 -11.94 -12.02 16.15
N TRP A 142 -11.11 -12.98 16.56
CA TRP A 142 -9.66 -12.79 16.60
C TRP A 142 -8.97 -13.57 15.49
N ALA A 143 -7.95 -12.94 14.92
CA ALA A 143 -7.16 -13.53 13.85
C ALA A 143 -5.72 -13.05 13.90
N VAL A 144 -4.82 -13.88 13.38
CA VAL A 144 -3.46 -13.46 13.09
C VAL A 144 -3.41 -12.86 11.71
N VAL A 145 -2.89 -11.64 11.60
CA VAL A 145 -2.90 -10.88 10.36
C VAL A 145 -1.56 -10.22 10.09
N ILE A 146 -1.35 -9.92 8.81
CA ILE A 146 -0.43 -8.87 8.38
C ILE A 146 -1.24 -7.75 7.75
N GLY A 147 -0.84 -6.50 7.94
CA GLY A 147 -1.67 -5.38 7.49
C GLY A 147 -0.94 -4.06 7.28
N SER A 148 -1.71 -3.07 6.81
CA SER A 148 -1.37 -1.65 6.74
C SER A 148 -2.49 -0.85 7.39
N LEU A 149 -2.12 0.24 8.06
CA LEU A 149 -3.05 1.14 8.77
C LEU A 149 -3.90 2.01 7.82
N GLY A 150 -3.73 1.85 6.50
CA GLY A 150 -4.58 2.49 5.52
C GLY A 150 -4.50 4.03 5.49
N PRO A 151 -5.51 4.68 4.87
CA PRO A 151 -5.57 6.12 4.67
C PRO A 151 -5.57 6.97 5.94
N ASN A 152 -6.23 6.52 7.01
CA ASN A 152 -6.35 7.31 8.22
C ASN A 152 -5.08 7.24 9.09
N GLY A 153 -4.26 6.20 8.93
CA GLY A 153 -3.06 5.95 9.73
C GLY A 153 -3.34 5.85 11.23
N VAL A 154 -4.57 5.54 11.61
CA VAL A 154 -4.97 5.44 13.02
C VAL A 154 -4.28 4.22 13.61
N GLY A 155 -3.67 4.44 14.78
CA GLY A 155 -2.49 3.70 15.24
C GLY A 155 -2.72 2.28 15.77
N GLN A 156 -1.61 1.76 16.31
CA GLN A 156 -1.46 0.45 16.95
C GLN A 156 -2.66 0.11 17.85
N ASN A 157 -3.21 -1.09 17.68
CA ASN A 157 -4.37 -1.61 18.43
C ASN A 157 -5.66 -0.80 18.25
N VAL A 158 -5.77 -0.05 17.15
CA VAL A 158 -7.05 0.46 16.64
C VAL A 158 -7.44 -0.34 15.41
N TYR A 159 -8.55 -1.07 15.54
CA TYR A 159 -9.10 -1.93 14.50
C TYR A 159 -10.29 -1.22 13.87
N ASP A 160 -10.15 -0.81 12.61
CA ASP A 160 -11.17 -0.07 11.87
C ASP A 160 -11.32 -0.58 10.43
N ASP A 161 -12.27 0.01 9.70
CA ASP A 161 -12.70 -0.46 8.39
C ASP A 161 -11.73 -0.09 7.25
N ASP A 162 -10.82 0.86 7.44
CA ASP A 162 -9.87 1.27 6.40
C ASP A 162 -8.49 0.63 6.53
N ASN A 163 -8.21 -0.04 7.66
CA ASN A 163 -7.12 -0.98 7.77
C ASN A 163 -7.20 -2.06 6.67
N MET A 164 -6.07 -2.27 6.00
CA MET A 164 -5.96 -3.26 4.94
C MET A 164 -5.18 -4.46 5.46
N ILE A 165 -5.88 -5.58 5.70
CA ILE A 165 -5.32 -6.78 6.33
C ILE A 165 -5.40 -8.02 5.43
N GLU A 166 -4.47 -8.94 5.63
CA GLU A 166 -4.50 -10.31 5.12
C GLU A 166 -4.46 -11.28 6.32
N ILE A 167 -5.44 -12.18 6.37
CA ILE A 167 -5.56 -13.16 7.45
C ILE A 167 -4.61 -14.34 7.19
N LEU A 168 -3.79 -14.63 8.18
CA LEU A 168 -2.87 -15.77 8.21
C LEU A 168 -3.53 -16.98 8.91
N ALA A 169 -4.11 -16.77 10.09
CA ALA A 169 -4.97 -17.74 10.78
C ALA A 169 -6.08 -17.03 11.55
N SER A 170 -7.11 -17.77 11.94
CA SER A 170 -8.20 -17.30 12.79
C SER A 170 -8.57 -18.36 13.82
N GLU A 171 -9.19 -17.95 14.93
CA GLU A 171 -9.81 -18.87 15.90
C GLU A 171 -10.95 -19.71 15.31
#